data_AF-U2NSL3-F1
#
_entry.id   AF-U2NSL3-F1
#
_cell.length_a   1.000
_cell.length_b   1.000
_cell.length_c   1.000
_cell.angle_alpha   90.00
_cell.angle_beta   90.00
_cell.angle_gamma   90.00
#
_symmetry.space_group_name_H-M   'P 1'
#
loop_
_entity.id
_entity.type
_entity.pdbx_description
1 polymer ?
#
loop_
_entity_poly.entity_id
_entity_poly.type
_entity_poly.pdbx_seq_one_letter_code
_entity_poly.pdbx_strand_id
1 'polypeptide(L)'
;MNEENMLKLKKLLSDISRVENYKELVNDIIDLNVKVNSDDLVDGITNSLSEAFNTDFYIMMVYFQGGNKFTPKNFGDLSNPCKEVLEFINTLMVKYGYILRKLMIEKRNPFLLNLVETNIENGSLLHSIKFKRVDGEELSGNIDIRNLLSISTVLIQTADIALKSAVYNLNIDIIENFLKTSKSINSQLENIISNIKR
;
A
#
# COMPACT_ATOMS: atom_id res chain seq x y z
N MET A 1 -12.02 9.39 2.77
CA MET A 1 -11.87 9.44 4.24
C MET A 1 -13.28 9.41 4.85
N ASN A 2 -13.54 8.65 5.91
CA ASN A 2 -14.87 8.59 6.55
C ASN A 2 -15.14 9.81 7.45
N GLU A 3 -16.39 10.01 7.88
CA GLU A 3 -16.79 11.16 8.69
C GLU A 3 -16.02 11.28 10.01
N GLU A 4 -15.76 10.15 10.68
CA GLU A 4 -14.98 10.12 11.92
C GLU A 4 -13.56 10.66 11.72
N ASN A 5 -12.88 10.20 10.68
CA ASN A 5 -11.53 10.67 10.34
C ASN A 5 -11.53 12.14 9.89
N MET A 6 -12.60 12.63 9.26
CA MET A 6 -12.77 14.05 8.95
C MET A 6 -12.85 14.89 10.23
N LEU A 7 -13.58 14.44 11.24
CA LEU A 7 -13.68 15.15 12.52
C LEU A 7 -12.34 15.17 13.25
N LYS A 8 -11.61 14.05 13.27
CA LYS A 8 -10.25 13.98 13.84
C LYS A 8 -9.29 14.92 13.13
N LEU A 9 -9.33 14.99 11.79
CA LEU A 9 -8.47 15.91 11.04
C LEU A 9 -8.84 17.38 11.34
N LYS A 10 -10.13 17.73 11.45
CA LYS A 10 -10.55 19.08 11.86
C LYS A 10 -10.03 19.46 13.25
N LYS A 11 -10.09 18.53 14.20
CA LYS A 11 -9.53 18.71 15.55
C LYS A 11 -8.02 18.95 15.48
N LEU A 12 -7.29 18.11 14.74
CA LEU A 12 -5.85 18.28 14.53
C LEU A 12 -5.51 19.68 13.98
N LEU A 13 -6.20 20.13 12.92
CA LEU A 13 -5.98 21.46 12.34
C LEU A 13 -6.18 22.59 13.38
N SER A 14 -7.22 22.46 14.21
CA SER A 14 -7.50 23.42 15.28
C SER A 14 -6.38 23.42 16.33
N ASP A 15 -5.91 22.25 16.76
CA ASP A 15 -4.86 22.13 17.77
C ASP A 15 -3.53 22.72 17.27
N ILE A 16 -3.17 22.45 16.01
CA ILE A 16 -1.98 23.02 15.35
C ILE A 16 -2.09 24.54 15.24
N SER A 17 -3.27 25.07 14.88
CA SER A 17 -3.47 26.51 14.66
C SER A 17 -3.26 27.37 15.91
N ARG A 18 -3.21 26.74 17.10
CA ARG A 18 -2.98 27.42 18.39
C ARG A 18 -1.49 27.58 18.73
N VAL A 19 -0.59 27.00 17.94
CA VAL A 19 0.86 27.05 18.16
C VAL A 19 1.46 28.03 17.18
N GLU A 20 2.05 29.14 17.65
CA GLU A 20 2.54 30.21 16.76
C GLU A 20 3.63 29.76 15.77
N ASN A 21 4.56 28.93 16.21
CA ASN A 21 5.69 28.44 15.41
C ASN A 21 5.44 27.07 14.76
N TYR A 22 4.17 26.69 14.55
CA TYR A 22 3.83 25.34 14.08
C TYR A 22 4.54 24.93 12.78
N LYS A 23 4.72 25.87 11.85
CA LYS A 23 5.36 25.58 10.54
C LYS A 23 6.81 25.16 10.72
N GLU A 24 7.54 25.83 11.61
CA GLU A 24 8.95 25.54 11.89
C GLU A 24 9.06 24.18 12.58
N LEU A 25 8.31 23.98 13.67
CA LEU A 25 8.30 22.72 14.42
C LEU A 25 7.99 21.50 13.54
N VAL A 26 6.97 21.60 12.69
CA VAL A 26 6.60 20.50 11.81
C VAL A 26 7.69 20.21 10.76
N ASN A 27 8.28 21.26 10.18
CA ASN A 27 9.36 21.08 9.20
C ASN A 27 10.59 20.46 9.85
N ASP A 28 11.01 20.95 11.01
CA ASP A 28 12.18 20.44 11.72
C ASP A 28 12.00 18.98 12.11
N ILE A 29 10.83 18.62 12.65
CA ILE A 29 10.53 17.23 13.01
C ILE A 29 10.57 16.33 11.78
N ILE A 30 9.93 16.74 10.67
CA ILE A 30 9.94 15.93 9.44
C ILE A 30 11.36 15.82 8.88
N ASP A 31 12.10 16.93 8.78
CA ASP A 31 13.45 16.93 8.21
C ASP A 31 14.45 16.14 9.06
N LEU A 32 14.36 16.22 10.39
CA LEU A 32 15.18 15.41 11.29
C LEU A 32 14.91 13.92 11.09
N ASN A 33 13.64 13.52 11.08
CA ASN A 33 13.26 12.12 10.90
C ASN A 33 13.69 11.62 9.50
N VAL A 34 13.48 12.42 8.44
CA VAL A 34 13.87 12.07 7.06
C VAL A 34 15.39 11.96 6.92
N LYS A 35 16.18 12.85 7.53
CA LYS A 35 17.64 12.83 7.47
C LYS A 35 18.25 11.62 8.18
N VAL A 36 17.62 11.14 9.26
CA VAL A 36 18.09 9.99 10.04
C VAL A 36 17.78 8.66 9.33
N ASN A 37 16.89 8.66 8.33
CA ASN A 37 16.56 7.53 7.46
C ASN A 37 16.30 6.23 8.23
N SER A 38 15.39 6.29 9.20
CA SER A 38 14.99 5.14 10.02
C SER A 38 13.87 4.33 9.38
N ASP A 39 13.90 3.00 9.51
CA ASP A 39 12.82 2.09 9.11
C ASP A 39 11.46 2.48 9.75
N ASP A 40 11.49 3.18 10.89
CA ASP A 40 10.30 3.66 11.63
C ASP A 40 9.95 5.15 11.37
N LEU A 41 10.32 5.71 10.21
CA LEU A 41 10.12 7.14 9.89
C LEU A 41 8.70 7.65 10.20
N VAL A 42 7.68 6.86 9.85
CA VAL A 42 6.28 7.22 10.07
C VAL A 42 5.96 7.35 11.56
N ASP A 43 6.41 6.39 12.37
CA ASP A 43 6.15 6.39 13.81
C ASP A 43 6.96 7.49 14.49
N GLY A 44 8.22 7.70 14.08
CA GLY A 44 9.07 8.78 14.57
C GLY A 44 8.45 10.16 14.35
N ILE A 45 7.98 10.44 13.12
CA ILE A 45 7.27 11.67 12.80
C ILE A 45 5.98 11.79 13.61
N THR A 46 5.16 10.73 13.64
CA THR A 46 3.85 10.76 14.30
C THR A 46 3.99 10.99 15.81
N ASN A 47 4.91 10.30 16.47
CA ASN A 47 5.15 10.43 17.90
C ASN A 47 5.72 11.81 18.25
N SER A 48 6.73 12.27 17.51
CA SER A 48 7.37 13.57 17.76
C SER A 48 6.39 14.73 17.58
N LEU A 49 5.55 14.68 16.54
CA LEU A 49 4.50 15.68 16.33
C LEU A 49 3.40 15.57 17.38
N SER A 50 3.00 14.35 17.75
CA SER A 50 1.96 14.17 18.76
C SER A 50 2.40 14.71 20.12
N GLU A 51 3.67 14.54 20.47
CA GLU A 51 4.28 15.11 21.67
C GLU A 51 4.35 16.65 21.60
N ALA A 52 4.86 17.21 20.49
CA ALA A 52 5.04 18.65 20.34
C ALA A 52 3.73 19.46 20.37
N PHE A 53 2.63 18.86 19.90
CA PHE A 53 1.33 19.52 19.79
C PHE A 53 0.26 18.95 20.74
N ASN A 54 0.61 17.93 21.54
CA ASN A 54 -0.29 17.21 22.44
C ASN A 54 -1.61 16.77 21.77
N THR A 55 -1.50 16.18 20.57
CA THR A 55 -2.66 15.78 19.75
C THR A 55 -2.28 14.59 18.87
N ASP A 56 -3.26 13.81 18.42
CA ASP A 56 -2.99 12.61 17.61
C ASP A 56 -2.65 12.99 16.16
N PHE A 57 -1.36 12.90 15.81
CA PHE A 57 -0.87 13.17 14.45
C PHE A 57 -1.04 12.00 13.48
N TYR A 58 -1.47 10.82 13.94
CA TYR A 58 -1.66 9.66 13.05
C TYR A 58 -2.69 9.97 11.96
N ILE A 59 -3.70 10.80 12.27
CA ILE A 59 -4.70 11.23 11.30
C ILE A 59 -4.09 12.00 10.12
N MET A 60 -2.96 12.70 10.31
CA MET A 60 -2.22 13.34 9.22
C MET A 60 -1.63 12.30 8.25
N MET A 61 -1.12 11.19 8.78
CA MET A 61 -0.59 10.09 7.95
C MET A 61 -1.72 9.42 7.17
N VAL A 62 -2.87 9.19 7.79
CA VAL A 62 -4.08 8.69 7.12
C VAL A 62 -4.51 9.64 6.00
N TYR A 63 -4.42 10.95 6.23
CA TYR A 63 -4.70 11.94 5.21
C TYR A 63 -3.72 11.85 4.03
N PHE A 64 -2.41 11.78 4.27
CA PHE A 64 -1.40 11.65 3.21
C PHE A 64 -1.55 10.39 2.36
N GLN A 65 -2.05 9.30 2.96
CA GLN A 65 -2.37 8.06 2.26
C GLN A 65 -3.49 8.26 1.23
N GLY A 66 -4.46 9.14 1.51
CA GLY A 66 -5.66 9.34 0.70
C GLY A 66 -5.44 9.88 -0.70
N GLY A 67 -4.23 10.35 -1.05
CA GLY A 67 -3.91 10.76 -2.42
C GLY A 67 -4.36 12.17 -2.80
N ASN A 68 -5.57 12.52 -2.40
CA ASN A 68 -6.25 13.73 -2.85
C ASN A 68 -6.16 14.84 -1.81
N LYS A 69 -5.83 16.04 -2.27
CA LYS A 69 -5.84 17.24 -1.43
C LYS A 69 -7.28 17.61 -1.07
N PHE A 70 -7.52 17.90 0.19
CA PHE A 70 -8.69 18.66 0.57
C PHE A 70 -8.48 20.13 0.23
N THR A 71 -9.49 20.71 -0.40
CA THR A 71 -9.61 22.16 -0.57
C THR A 71 -10.61 22.68 0.47
N PRO A 72 -10.57 23.98 0.82
CA PRO A 72 -11.60 24.57 1.68
C PRO A 72 -13.04 24.32 1.20
N LYS A 73 -13.25 24.21 -0.13
CA LYS A 73 -14.56 23.88 -0.72
C LYS A 73 -15.03 22.45 -0.41
N ASN A 74 -14.11 21.51 -0.30
CA ASN A 74 -14.41 20.08 -0.17
C ASN A 74 -14.31 19.61 1.30
N PHE A 75 -13.85 20.48 2.20
CA PHE A 75 -13.61 20.18 3.61
C PHE A 75 -14.70 20.75 4.55
N GLY A 76 -15.56 21.61 4.01
CA GLY A 76 -16.58 22.36 4.73
C GLY A 76 -16.02 23.63 5.39
N ASP A 77 -16.85 24.30 6.18
CA ASP A 77 -16.46 25.55 6.83
C ASP A 77 -15.35 25.33 7.86
N LEU A 78 -14.25 26.06 7.68
CA LEU A 78 -13.10 26.15 8.57
C LEU A 78 -12.84 27.62 8.91
N SER A 79 -12.35 27.88 10.12
CA SER A 79 -11.79 29.20 10.46
C SER A 79 -10.55 29.50 9.60
N ASN A 80 -10.22 30.78 9.42
CA ASN A 80 -9.04 31.17 8.62
C ASN A 80 -7.72 30.53 9.11
N PRO A 81 -7.42 30.48 10.42
CA PRO A 81 -6.21 29.80 10.91
C PRO A 81 -6.16 28.32 10.52
N CYS A 82 -7.28 27.60 10.61
CA CYS A 82 -7.34 26.19 10.20
C CYS A 82 -7.15 26.00 8.68
N LYS A 83 -7.57 26.96 7.86
CA LYS A 83 -7.32 26.93 6.40
C LYS A 83 -5.83 27.05 6.10
N GLU A 84 -5.13 27.96 6.77
CA GLU A 84 -3.68 28.14 6.60
C GLU A 84 -2.90 26.88 7.04
N VAL A 85 -3.31 26.24 8.14
CA VAL A 85 -2.74 24.96 8.55
C VAL A 85 -2.99 23.88 7.51
N LEU A 86 -4.21 23.78 6.97
CA LEU A 86 -4.54 22.79 5.93
C LEU A 86 -3.71 23.01 4.66
N GLU A 87 -3.53 24.25 4.23
CA GLU A 87 -2.67 24.60 3.08
C GLU A 87 -1.20 24.22 3.32
N PHE A 88 -0.70 24.42 4.54
CA PHE A 88 0.62 23.99 4.93
C PHE A 88 0.76 22.45 4.92
N ILE A 89 -0.19 21.72 5.52
CA ILE A 89 -0.22 20.25 5.49
C ILE A 89 -0.33 19.73 4.05
N ASN A 90 -1.10 20.39 3.18
CA ASN A 90 -1.18 20.09 1.75
C ASN A 90 0.18 20.24 1.05
N THR A 91 0.98 21.22 1.47
CA THR A 91 2.34 21.43 0.94
C THR A 91 3.28 20.31 1.38
N LEU A 92 3.21 19.91 2.65
CA LEU A 92 3.96 18.77 3.17
C LEU A 92 3.57 17.46 2.47
N MET A 93 2.27 17.27 2.21
CA MET A 93 1.78 16.11 1.47
C MET A 93 2.37 16.03 0.06
N VAL A 94 2.57 17.16 -0.62
CA VAL A 94 3.24 17.18 -1.93
C VAL A 94 4.72 16.85 -1.80
N LYS A 95 5.40 17.45 -0.80
CA LYS A 95 6.85 17.32 -0.62
C LYS A 95 7.26 15.91 -0.18
N TYR A 96 6.55 15.32 0.78
CA TYR A 96 6.92 14.06 1.42
C TYR A 96 5.90 12.92 1.26
N GLY A 97 4.70 13.23 0.76
CA GLY A 97 3.60 12.25 0.74
C GLY A 97 3.88 11.01 -0.10
N TYR A 98 4.75 11.09 -1.12
CA TYR A 98 5.18 9.89 -1.86
C TYR A 98 5.92 8.89 -0.96
N ILE A 99 6.96 9.35 -0.26
CA ILE A 99 7.79 8.51 0.62
C ILE A 99 6.94 7.97 1.78
N LEU A 100 6.19 8.85 2.44
CA LEU A 100 5.36 8.47 3.59
C LEU A 100 4.25 7.49 3.21
N ARG A 101 3.62 7.67 2.03
CA ARG A 101 2.61 6.73 1.54
C ARG A 101 3.21 5.36 1.26
N LYS A 102 4.40 5.30 0.66
CA LYS A 102 5.10 4.03 0.40
C LYS A 102 5.33 3.27 1.71
N LEU A 103 5.96 3.90 2.69
CA LEU A 103 6.23 3.30 4.00
C LEU A 103 4.95 2.87 4.74
N MET A 104 3.88 3.67 4.64
CA MET A 104 2.58 3.30 5.21
C MET A 104 1.94 2.07 4.57
N ILE A 105 2.14 1.87 3.26
CA ILE A 105 1.67 0.67 2.56
C ILE A 105 2.47 -0.56 3.01
N GLU A 106 3.80 -0.42 3.11
CA GLU A 106 4.71 -1.47 3.58
C GLU A 106 4.29 -1.95 4.98
N LYS A 107 3.98 -1.02 5.89
CA LYS A 107 3.56 -1.35 7.26
C LYS A 107 2.15 -1.94 7.39
N ARG A 108 1.17 -1.45 6.61
CA ARG A 108 -0.24 -1.91 6.72
C ARG A 108 -0.53 -3.19 5.96
N ASN A 109 0.16 -3.43 4.85
CA ASN A 109 -0.06 -4.59 3.99
C ASN A 109 1.28 -5.29 3.69
N PRO A 110 2.01 -5.78 4.70
CA PRO A 110 3.37 -6.32 4.53
C PRO A 110 3.42 -7.56 3.63
N PHE A 111 2.28 -8.23 3.42
CA PHE A 111 2.19 -9.39 2.54
C PHE A 111 1.76 -9.06 1.10
N LEU A 112 1.54 -7.78 0.77
CA LEU A 112 1.23 -7.40 -0.60
C LEU A 112 2.44 -7.71 -1.49
N LEU A 113 2.22 -8.48 -2.56
CA LEU A 113 3.27 -8.76 -3.53
C LEU A 113 3.50 -7.52 -4.40
N ASN A 114 4.74 -7.06 -4.44
CA ASN A 114 5.17 -5.94 -5.28
C ASN A 114 5.69 -6.42 -6.64
N LEU A 115 6.35 -7.57 -6.66
CA LEU A 115 6.96 -8.12 -7.86
C LEU A 115 6.98 -9.65 -7.80
N VAL A 116 6.69 -10.28 -8.93
CA VAL A 116 6.84 -11.71 -9.17
C VAL A 116 7.65 -11.88 -10.45
N GLU A 117 8.82 -12.49 -10.34
CA GLU A 117 9.71 -12.79 -11.45
C GLU A 117 9.81 -14.30 -11.64
N THR A 118 9.81 -14.74 -12.90
CA THR A 118 10.03 -16.15 -13.25
C THR A 118 11.13 -16.21 -14.29
N ASN A 119 12.05 -17.17 -14.11
CA ASN A 119 13.06 -17.51 -15.11
C ASN A 119 12.86 -18.97 -15.50
N ILE A 120 12.37 -19.19 -16.72
CA ILE A 120 12.01 -20.49 -17.27
C ILE A 120 13.03 -20.84 -18.36
N GLU A 121 13.95 -21.74 -18.05
CA GLU A 121 14.90 -22.27 -19.02
C GLU A 121 14.30 -23.43 -19.82
N ASN A 122 14.39 -23.35 -21.15
CA ASN A 122 13.93 -24.40 -22.05
C ASN A 122 14.71 -25.71 -21.80
N GLY A 123 13.98 -26.80 -21.57
CA GLY A 123 14.58 -28.12 -21.32
C GLY A 123 15.05 -28.34 -19.88
N SER A 124 14.88 -27.36 -18.98
CA SER A 124 15.15 -27.56 -17.55
C SER A 124 13.94 -28.17 -16.83
N LEU A 125 14.21 -29.04 -15.85
CA LEU A 125 13.19 -29.58 -14.93
C LEU A 125 12.87 -28.61 -13.77
N LEU A 126 13.76 -27.66 -13.52
CA LEU A 126 13.66 -26.68 -12.44
C LEU A 126 13.67 -25.27 -13.02
N HIS A 127 12.77 -24.42 -12.52
CA HIS A 127 12.64 -23.02 -12.92
C HIS A 127 12.79 -22.13 -11.68
N SER A 128 13.35 -20.94 -11.86
CA SER A 128 13.49 -20.01 -10.74
C SER A 128 12.25 -19.13 -10.64
N ILE A 129 11.73 -18.99 -9.42
CA ILE A 129 10.67 -18.04 -9.09
C ILE A 129 11.17 -17.13 -7.97
N LYS A 130 10.87 -15.83 -8.09
CA LYS A 130 11.17 -14.83 -7.08
C LYS A 130 9.93 -14.00 -6.80
N PHE A 131 9.57 -13.90 -5.53
CA PHE A 131 8.55 -13.02 -5.01
C PHE A 131 9.23 -11.93 -4.20
N LYS A 132 8.86 -10.67 -4.44
CA LYS A 132 9.25 -9.55 -3.60
C LYS A 132 8.00 -8.89 -3.03
N ARG A 133 7.94 -8.83 -1.72
CA ARG A 133 6.87 -8.19 -0.97
C ARG A 133 7.08 -6.67 -0.95
N VAL A 134 6.03 -5.92 -0.64
CA VAL A 134 6.11 -4.46 -0.56
C VAL A 134 7.08 -4.00 0.51
N ASP A 135 7.16 -4.71 1.64
CA ASP A 135 8.10 -4.46 2.75
C ASP A 135 9.57 -4.73 2.40
N GLY A 136 9.85 -5.12 1.16
CA GLY A 136 11.21 -5.34 0.65
C GLY A 136 11.71 -6.77 0.82
N GLU A 137 11.00 -7.60 1.56
CA GLU A 137 11.36 -9.00 1.80
C GLU A 137 11.19 -9.85 0.54
N GLU A 138 12.13 -10.76 0.33
CA GLU A 138 12.23 -11.56 -0.90
C GLU A 138 12.17 -13.06 -0.58
N LEU A 139 11.36 -13.79 -1.34
CA LEU A 139 11.33 -15.24 -1.34
C LEU A 139 11.69 -15.72 -2.75
N SER A 140 12.81 -16.44 -2.88
CA SER A 140 13.23 -17.01 -4.16
C SER A 140 13.56 -18.49 -4.02
N GLY A 141 13.30 -19.26 -5.07
CA GLY A 141 13.66 -20.67 -5.09
C GLY A 141 13.51 -21.31 -6.47
N ASN A 142 14.09 -22.50 -6.59
CA ASN A 142 13.90 -23.35 -7.76
C ASN A 142 12.69 -24.26 -7.55
N ILE A 143 11.81 -24.33 -8.54
CA ILE A 143 10.55 -25.05 -8.48
C ILE A 143 10.34 -25.86 -9.76
N ASP A 144 9.83 -27.09 -9.61
CA ASP A 144 9.41 -27.90 -10.75
C ASP A 144 7.93 -27.63 -11.10
N ILE A 145 7.50 -28.12 -12.27
CA ILE A 145 6.12 -27.90 -12.73
C ILE A 145 5.07 -28.54 -11.81
N ARG A 146 5.39 -29.63 -11.10
CA ARG A 146 4.46 -30.31 -10.18
C ARG A 146 4.16 -29.44 -8.96
N ASN A 147 5.20 -28.84 -8.39
CA ASN A 147 5.08 -27.91 -7.27
C ASN A 147 4.36 -26.63 -7.70
N LEU A 148 4.64 -26.09 -8.90
CA LEU A 148 3.91 -24.93 -9.44
C LEU A 148 2.41 -25.20 -9.58
N LEU A 149 2.02 -26.36 -10.13
CA LEU A 149 0.61 -26.75 -10.25
C LEU A 149 -0.05 -26.97 -8.88
N SER A 150 0.70 -27.48 -7.90
CA SER A 150 0.18 -27.66 -6.54
C SER A 150 -0.09 -26.32 -5.85
N ILE A 151 0.87 -25.38 -5.95
CA ILE A 151 0.72 -24.01 -5.41
C ILE A 151 -0.43 -23.29 -6.12
N SER A 152 -0.51 -23.36 -7.46
CA SER A 152 -1.57 -22.69 -8.22
C SER A 152 -2.95 -23.21 -7.83
N THR A 153 -3.09 -24.51 -7.56
CA THR A 153 -4.35 -25.11 -7.10
C THR A 153 -4.80 -24.49 -5.77
N VAL A 154 -3.89 -24.35 -4.80
CA VAL A 154 -4.21 -23.74 -3.49
C VAL A 154 -4.58 -22.26 -3.65
N LEU A 155 -3.87 -21.52 -4.50
CA LEU A 155 -4.17 -20.10 -4.78
C LEU A 155 -5.54 -19.93 -5.45
N ILE A 156 -5.89 -20.80 -6.40
CA ILE A 156 -7.18 -20.78 -7.08
C ILE A 156 -8.32 -21.09 -6.09
N GLN A 157 -8.15 -22.09 -5.23
CA GLN A 157 -9.14 -22.43 -4.18
C GLN A 157 -9.35 -21.26 -3.22
N THR A 158 -8.26 -20.61 -2.80
CA THR A 158 -8.32 -19.44 -1.93
C THR A 158 -9.04 -18.28 -2.62
N ALA A 159 -8.76 -18.03 -3.90
CA ALA A 159 -9.44 -17.02 -4.70
C ALA A 159 -10.93 -17.31 -4.85
N ASP A 160 -11.33 -18.56 -5.08
CA ASP A 160 -12.74 -18.98 -5.14
C ASP A 160 -13.48 -18.72 -3.82
N ILE A 161 -12.86 -19.04 -2.68
CA ILE A 161 -13.42 -18.73 -1.35
C ILE A 161 -13.56 -17.22 -1.16
N ALA A 162 -12.53 -16.44 -1.51
CA ALA A 162 -12.55 -14.98 -1.39
C ALA A 162 -13.65 -14.37 -2.29
N LEU A 163 -13.79 -14.85 -3.52
CA LEU A 163 -14.84 -14.41 -4.45
C LEU A 163 -16.24 -14.73 -3.91
N LYS A 164 -16.44 -15.86 -3.23
CA LYS A 164 -17.73 -16.18 -2.61
C LYS A 164 -18.06 -15.30 -1.40
N SER A 165 -17.05 -14.75 -0.74
CA SER A 165 -17.21 -13.88 0.43
C SER A 165 -17.56 -12.41 0.12
N ALA A 166 -17.77 -12.07 -1.15
CA ALA A 166 -18.10 -10.72 -1.63
C ALA A 166 -17.07 -9.61 -1.35
N VAL A 167 -15.83 -9.96 -1.00
CA VAL A 167 -14.73 -9.01 -0.84
C VAL A 167 -14.13 -8.73 -2.22
N TYR A 168 -14.72 -7.77 -2.95
CA TYR A 168 -14.24 -7.42 -4.29
C TYR A 168 -13.55 -6.06 -4.30
N ASN A 169 -12.25 -6.08 -4.62
CA ASN A 169 -11.56 -4.93 -5.18
C ASN A 169 -10.79 -5.39 -6.43
N LEU A 170 -11.54 -5.95 -7.39
CA LEU A 170 -10.99 -6.57 -8.60
C LEU A 170 -11.19 -5.64 -9.80
N ASN A 171 -10.11 -5.45 -10.56
CA ASN A 171 -10.16 -4.78 -11.86
C ASN A 171 -10.60 -5.80 -12.93
N ILE A 172 -11.49 -5.39 -13.85
CA ILE A 172 -11.95 -6.21 -14.97
C ILE A 172 -10.79 -6.77 -15.82
N ASP A 173 -9.74 -5.96 -16.04
CA ASP A 173 -8.55 -6.38 -16.81
C ASP A 173 -7.83 -7.56 -16.15
N ILE A 174 -7.82 -7.61 -14.81
CA ILE A 174 -7.20 -8.69 -14.05
C ILE A 174 -8.02 -9.97 -14.23
N ILE A 175 -9.35 -9.87 -14.18
CA ILE A 175 -10.26 -11.01 -14.37
C ILE A 175 -10.10 -11.58 -15.78
N GLU A 176 -10.11 -10.73 -16.81
CA GLU A 176 -9.99 -11.17 -18.20
C GLU A 176 -8.64 -11.85 -18.47
N ASN A 177 -7.54 -11.28 -17.96
CA ASN A 177 -6.21 -11.88 -18.07
C ASN A 177 -6.13 -13.24 -17.36
N PHE A 178 -6.72 -13.35 -16.17
CA PHE A 178 -6.78 -14.62 -15.45
C PHE A 178 -7.57 -15.68 -16.23
N LEU A 179 -8.74 -15.33 -16.78
CA LEU A 179 -9.56 -16.24 -17.58
C LEU A 179 -8.83 -16.71 -18.85
N LYS A 180 -8.19 -15.79 -19.57
CA LYS A 180 -7.41 -16.10 -20.78
C LYS A 180 -6.27 -17.06 -20.46
N THR A 181 -5.50 -16.77 -19.42
CA THR A 181 -4.35 -17.59 -19.00
C THR A 181 -4.80 -18.97 -18.54
N SER A 182 -5.87 -19.05 -17.76
CA SER A 182 -6.44 -20.31 -17.27
C SER A 182 -6.90 -21.21 -18.41
N LYS A 183 -7.56 -20.65 -19.44
CA LYS A 183 -7.95 -21.40 -20.65
C LYS A 183 -6.73 -21.97 -21.38
N SER A 184 -5.68 -21.15 -21.56
CA SER A 184 -4.44 -21.58 -22.22
C SER A 184 -3.76 -22.73 -21.48
N ILE A 185 -3.66 -22.64 -20.14
CA ILE A 185 -3.07 -23.69 -19.32
C ILE A 185 -3.90 -24.98 -19.40
N ASN A 186 -5.23 -24.88 -19.33
CA ASN A 186 -6.10 -26.06 -19.45
C ASN A 186 -5.89 -26.79 -20.78
N SER A 187 -5.85 -26.08 -21.91
CA SER A 187 -5.60 -26.70 -23.21
C SER A 187 -4.22 -27.38 -23.29
N GLN A 188 -3.19 -26.81 -22.66
CA GLN A 188 -1.87 -27.44 -22.60
C GLN A 188 -1.89 -28.72 -21.76
N LEU A 189 -2.56 -28.71 -20.60
CA LEU A 189 -2.68 -29.88 -19.74
C LEU A 189 -3.50 -31.00 -20.39
N GLU A 190 -4.60 -30.67 -21.06
CA GLU A 190 -5.41 -31.64 -21.81
C GLU A 190 -4.60 -32.33 -22.91
N ASN A 191 -3.79 -31.56 -23.65
CA ASN A 191 -2.88 -32.12 -24.66
C ASN A 191 -1.86 -33.07 -24.03
N ILE A 192 -1.24 -32.69 -22.90
CA ILE A 192 -0.29 -33.55 -22.17
C ILE A 192 -0.98 -34.84 -21.71
N ILE A 193 -2.17 -34.74 -21.11
CA ILE A 193 -2.94 -35.91 -20.67
C ILE A 193 -3.28 -36.81 -21.85
N SER A 194 -3.68 -36.25 -22.99
CA SER A 194 -4.00 -37.01 -24.20
C SER A 194 -2.79 -37.77 -24.75
N ASN A 195 -1.60 -37.18 -24.63
CA ASN A 195 -0.33 -37.79 -25.07
C ASN A 195 0.16 -38.86 -24.10
N ILE A 196 -0.07 -38.71 -22.80
CA ILE A 196 0.31 -39.71 -21.77
C ILE A 196 -0.61 -40.95 -21.84
N LYS A 197 -1.87 -40.77 -22.22
CA LYS A 197 -2.87 -41.87 -22.30
C LYS A 197 -2.79 -42.70 -23.59
N ARG A 198 -1.93 -42.32 -24.55
CA ARG A 198 -1.64 -43.09 -25.76
C ARG A 198 -0.47 -44.03 -25.52
#